data_AF-A0A965V2J3-F1
#
_entry.id   AF-A0A965V2J3-F1
#
_cell.length_a   1.000
_cell.length_b   1.000
_cell.length_c   1.000
_cell.angle_alpha   90.00
_cell.angle_beta   90.00
_cell.angle_gamma   90.00
#
_symmetry.space_group_name_H-M   'P 1'
#
loop_
_entity.id
_entity.type
_entity.pdbx_description
1 polymer ?
#
loop_
_entity_poly.entity_id
_entity_poly.type
_entity_poly.pdbx_seq_one_letter_code
_entity_poly.pdbx_strand_id
1 'polypeptide(L)'
;MSFLSEERKTFWILFPRSEYFTSDAMVEASMVLTMSRKWGEASENILDSRPDPFSLEVYVENGEIAFGFTASGHNIAAILGIIYQIYPEAEVIEVPEYFEDVSEGSHVAVANMTYKRSNLFGVKTYRVIEADPMHPFLNVLVELPKHVRLLFQMTSRTHYSVKGTYYGLEIATWIHWFRSRFSPRYWVKREVREREAQGIHEKIRGNLMWSNIHIGCVIDGSETKGNPSAIREEQKRYIQSVVGSWSILKDVHWNWFVMTHLKYGYDQLERLRKRTVGKRRPNMQIAMAEQAALWHLPGVNEALHFKTVKSRKWGPPPDLPSPLDSGEVTPVGETNWRGIRQDFGIFREDRKRHLLLAGGAGVGKTPVLKRLIQNDIEKGFGCALLVPDAALFEDVL
;
A
#
# COMPACT_ATOMS: atom_id res chain seq x y z
N MET A 1 -23.97 -9.68 -12.52
CA MET A 1 -23.48 -10.44 -11.35
C MET A 1 -22.42 -9.65 -10.63
N SER A 2 -22.89 -8.80 -9.72
CA SER A 2 -22.20 -8.32 -8.54
C SER A 2 -21.90 -9.56 -7.68
N PHE A 3 -20.64 -9.98 -7.69
CA PHE A 3 -20.21 -11.05 -6.81
C PHE A 3 -20.14 -10.46 -5.41
N LEU A 4 -20.91 -11.06 -4.49
CA LEU A 4 -20.90 -10.82 -3.06
C LEU A 4 -19.48 -11.07 -2.54
N SER A 5 -18.71 -10.00 -2.45
CA SER A 5 -17.97 -9.58 -1.26
C SER A 5 -17.59 -10.70 -0.30
N GLU A 6 -16.47 -11.39 -0.53
CA GLU A 6 -15.54 -11.49 0.60
C GLU A 6 -15.26 -10.07 1.08
N GLU A 7 -15.42 -9.82 2.37
CA GLU A 7 -15.26 -8.49 2.96
C GLU A 7 -13.87 -7.96 2.62
N ARG A 8 -13.83 -6.94 1.75
CA ARG A 8 -12.58 -6.30 1.36
C ARG A 8 -12.09 -5.50 2.55
N LYS A 9 -10.81 -5.64 2.85
CA LYS A 9 -10.16 -4.94 3.94
C LYS A 9 -9.13 -3.97 3.38
N THR A 10 -9.11 -2.78 3.95
CA THR A 10 -8.16 -1.71 3.62
C THR A 10 -7.07 -1.70 4.67
N PHE A 11 -5.83 -1.59 4.24
CA PHE A 11 -4.67 -1.61 5.13
C PHE A 11 -3.77 -0.41 4.87
N TRP A 12 -3.26 0.20 5.94
CA TRP A 12 -2.12 1.10 5.89
C TRP A 12 -0.82 0.37 6.17
N ILE A 13 0.22 0.78 5.44
CA ILE A 13 1.59 0.34 5.61
C ILE A 13 2.30 1.48 6.34
N LEU A 14 2.59 1.24 7.61
CA LEU A 14 3.29 2.17 8.48
C LEU A 14 4.78 1.84 8.47
N PHE A 15 5.59 2.83 8.11
CA PHE A 15 7.04 2.67 8.12
C PHE A 15 7.59 3.00 9.51
N PRO A 16 8.68 2.34 9.97
CA PRO A 16 9.37 2.76 11.17
C PRO A 16 9.84 4.21 11.02
N ARG A 17 9.73 5.01 12.10
CA ARG A 17 10.47 6.27 12.16
C ARG A 17 11.95 5.93 12.07
N SER A 18 12.60 6.37 11.00
CA SER A 18 14.03 6.20 10.85
C SER A 18 14.75 7.08 11.86
N GLU A 19 15.19 6.49 12.97
CA GLU A 19 16.44 6.90 13.63
C GLU A 19 17.60 6.15 12.93
N TYR A 20 17.70 6.28 11.61
CA TYR A 20 18.85 5.72 10.91
C TYR A 20 19.91 6.79 10.82
N PHE A 21 20.98 6.58 11.59
CA PHE A 21 22.22 7.32 11.55
C PHE A 21 22.64 7.61 10.11
N THR A 22 22.78 8.90 9.81
CA THR A 22 23.66 9.43 8.77
C THR A 22 24.90 8.56 8.65
N SER A 23 24.96 7.73 7.60
CA SER A 23 26.24 7.13 7.23
C SER A 23 26.43 6.87 5.75
N ASP A 24 25.40 6.69 4.90
CA ASP A 24 25.65 6.61 3.45
C ASP A 24 24.46 7.03 2.59
N ALA A 25 24.51 8.26 2.05
CA ALA A 25 23.64 8.72 0.97
C ALA A 25 23.73 7.80 -0.28
N MET A 26 24.83 7.06 -0.44
CA MET A 26 24.99 6.06 -1.51
C MET A 26 24.12 4.81 -1.27
N VAL A 27 23.96 4.36 -0.02
CA VAL A 27 23.07 3.26 0.33
C VAL A 27 21.62 3.68 0.10
N GLU A 28 21.24 4.90 0.50
CA GLU A 28 19.93 5.48 0.21
C GLU A 28 19.65 5.55 -1.29
N ALA A 29 20.56 6.10 -2.09
CA ALA A 29 20.40 6.19 -3.55
C ALA A 29 20.28 4.80 -4.20
N SER A 30 21.08 3.81 -3.74
CA SER A 30 21.00 2.43 -4.24
C SER A 30 19.73 1.71 -3.82
N MET A 31 19.21 1.99 -2.62
CA MET A 31 17.94 1.43 -2.13
C MET A 31 16.76 2.03 -2.89
N VAL A 32 16.71 3.35 -3.06
CA VAL A 32 15.66 4.08 -3.79
C VAL A 32 15.51 3.56 -5.23
N LEU A 33 16.61 3.36 -5.95
CA LEU A 33 16.59 2.78 -7.31
C LEU A 33 16.16 1.32 -7.35
N THR A 34 16.33 0.57 -6.26
CA THR A 34 16.03 -0.86 -6.21
C THR A 34 14.63 -1.18 -5.71
N MET A 35 13.88 -0.23 -5.13
CA MET A 35 12.55 -0.52 -4.56
C MET A 35 11.52 -0.94 -5.61
N SER A 36 11.45 -0.23 -6.73
CA SER A 36 10.59 -0.60 -7.86
C SER A 36 10.93 -2.00 -8.40
N ARG A 37 12.23 -2.30 -8.52
CA ARG A 37 12.72 -3.62 -8.94
C ARG A 37 12.34 -4.73 -7.94
N LYS A 38 12.62 -4.52 -6.65
CA LYS A 38 12.27 -5.46 -5.57
C LYS A 38 10.78 -5.77 -5.54
N TRP A 39 9.93 -4.74 -5.68
CA TRP A 39 8.49 -4.92 -5.78
C TRP A 39 8.12 -5.76 -7.01
N GLY A 40 8.63 -5.38 -8.19
CA GLY A 40 8.36 -6.11 -9.42
C GLY A 40 8.71 -7.58 -9.33
N GLU A 41 9.94 -7.90 -8.91
CA GLU A 41 10.44 -9.29 -8.78
C GLU A 41 9.66 -10.11 -7.74
N ALA A 42 9.30 -9.51 -6.59
CA ALA A 42 8.52 -10.19 -5.55
C ALA A 42 7.06 -10.41 -5.97
N SER A 43 6.48 -9.47 -6.71
CA SER A 43 5.07 -9.52 -7.13
C SER A 43 4.79 -10.48 -8.29
N GLU A 44 5.77 -10.68 -9.19
CA GLU A 44 5.55 -11.30 -10.51
C GLU A 44 4.99 -12.72 -10.39
N ASN A 45 5.49 -13.51 -9.42
CA ASN A 45 5.04 -14.90 -9.22
C ASN A 45 3.86 -15.04 -8.24
N ILE A 46 3.74 -14.13 -7.27
CA ILE A 46 2.77 -14.26 -6.19
C ILE A 46 1.40 -13.76 -6.63
N LEU A 47 1.36 -12.56 -7.22
CA LEU A 47 0.09 -11.90 -7.56
C LEU A 47 -0.54 -12.46 -8.83
N ASP A 48 0.25 -13.03 -9.75
CA ASP A 48 -0.27 -13.64 -10.98
C ASP A 48 -1.09 -14.92 -10.74
N SER A 49 -0.79 -15.63 -9.65
CA SER A 49 -1.46 -16.90 -9.29
C SER A 49 -2.87 -16.73 -8.71
N ARG A 50 -3.35 -15.49 -8.49
CA ARG A 50 -4.59 -15.24 -7.71
C ARG A 50 -5.62 -14.41 -8.51
N PRO A 51 -6.88 -14.87 -8.64
CA PRO A 51 -7.89 -14.24 -9.52
C PRO A 51 -8.56 -12.99 -8.94
N ASP A 52 -8.43 -12.75 -7.65
CA ASP A 52 -9.18 -11.72 -6.95
C ASP A 52 -8.62 -10.32 -7.25
N PRO A 53 -9.46 -9.29 -7.37
CA PRO A 53 -8.99 -7.94 -7.53
C PRO A 53 -8.34 -7.43 -6.25
N PHE A 54 -7.30 -6.61 -6.40
CA PHE A 54 -6.68 -5.88 -5.32
C PHE A 54 -6.44 -4.43 -5.76
N SER A 55 -6.17 -3.55 -4.82
CA SER A 55 -5.92 -2.14 -5.07
C SER A 55 -4.68 -1.71 -4.33
N LEU A 56 -3.74 -1.09 -5.05
CA LEU A 56 -2.54 -0.47 -4.48
C LEU A 56 -2.77 1.04 -4.42
N GLU A 57 -2.57 1.63 -3.25
CA GLU A 57 -3.10 2.95 -2.92
C GLU A 57 -2.03 3.83 -2.28
N VAL A 58 -2.11 5.12 -2.57
CA VAL A 58 -1.38 6.19 -1.88
C VAL A 58 -2.40 7.26 -1.51
N TYR A 59 -2.54 7.51 -0.21
CA TYR A 59 -3.51 8.43 0.36
C TYR A 59 -2.78 9.59 1.04
N VAL A 60 -3.30 10.80 0.87
CA VAL A 60 -2.78 12.02 1.51
C VAL A 60 -3.88 12.67 2.32
N GLU A 61 -3.56 12.97 3.57
CA GLU A 61 -4.45 13.66 4.50
C GLU A 61 -3.62 14.46 5.50
N ASN A 62 -3.99 15.73 5.73
CA ASN A 62 -3.28 16.63 6.65
C ASN A 62 -1.78 16.82 6.34
N GLY A 63 -1.37 16.60 5.09
CA GLY A 63 0.03 16.66 4.65
C GLY A 63 0.85 15.41 4.96
N GLU A 64 0.24 14.35 5.49
CA GLU A 64 0.88 13.04 5.67
C GLU A 64 0.56 12.10 4.50
N ILE A 65 1.55 11.35 4.04
CA ILE A 65 1.39 10.34 2.99
C ILE A 65 1.26 8.95 3.64
N ALA A 66 0.16 8.27 3.35
CA ALA A 66 -0.09 6.88 3.74
C ALA A 66 -0.02 5.97 2.51
N PHE A 67 0.86 4.98 2.55
CA PHE A 67 0.82 3.87 1.61
C PHE A 67 -0.18 2.83 2.10
N GLY A 68 -0.93 2.24 1.19
CA GLY A 68 -1.92 1.24 1.56
C GLY A 68 -2.26 0.29 0.44
N PHE A 69 -3.04 -0.72 0.79
CA PHE A 69 -3.66 -1.60 -0.17
C PHE A 69 -5.04 -2.05 0.32
N THR A 70 -5.90 -2.37 -0.63
CA THR A 70 -7.21 -2.96 -0.36
C THR A 70 -7.32 -4.30 -1.10
N ALA A 71 -7.63 -5.37 -0.37
CA ALA A 71 -7.74 -6.71 -0.95
C ALA A 71 -8.77 -7.57 -0.19
N SER A 72 -9.14 -8.70 -0.77
CA SER A 72 -9.96 -9.73 -0.12
C SER A 72 -9.24 -11.08 -0.10
N GLY A 73 -9.64 -11.93 0.85
CA GLY A 73 -9.25 -13.33 0.95
C GLY A 73 -7.74 -13.55 0.83
N HIS A 74 -7.36 -14.39 -0.13
CA HIS A 74 -5.98 -14.83 -0.31
C HIS A 74 -5.05 -13.67 -0.67
N ASN A 75 -5.49 -12.64 -1.39
CA ASN A 75 -4.59 -11.55 -1.82
C ASN A 75 -3.99 -10.76 -0.65
N ILE A 76 -4.67 -10.72 0.50
CA ILE A 76 -4.16 -10.06 1.70
C ILE A 76 -2.84 -10.71 2.14
N ALA A 77 -2.83 -12.04 2.34
CA ALA A 77 -1.64 -12.77 2.78
C ALA A 77 -0.49 -12.68 1.77
N ALA A 78 -0.79 -12.65 0.47
CA ALA A 78 0.20 -12.48 -0.60
C ALA A 78 0.87 -11.10 -0.55
N ILE A 79 0.08 -10.03 -0.50
CA ILE A 79 0.59 -8.66 -0.46
C ILE A 79 1.38 -8.42 0.83
N LEU A 80 0.88 -8.92 1.98
CA LEU A 80 1.62 -8.88 3.24
C LEU A 80 2.99 -9.57 3.15
N GLY A 81 3.05 -10.77 2.54
CA GLY A 81 4.30 -11.49 2.34
C GLY A 81 5.32 -10.67 1.53
N ILE A 82 4.87 -10.04 0.45
CA ILE A 82 5.71 -9.16 -0.38
C ILE A 82 6.19 -7.94 0.43
N ILE A 83 5.29 -7.28 1.16
CA ILE A 83 5.63 -6.11 1.99
C ILE A 83 6.68 -6.50 3.02
N TYR A 84 6.49 -7.58 3.78
CA TYR A 84 7.44 -8.01 4.81
C TYR A 84 8.75 -8.57 4.25
N GLN A 85 8.78 -9.02 2.99
CA GLN A 85 10.02 -9.39 2.31
C GLN A 85 10.85 -8.14 1.97
N ILE A 86 10.20 -7.06 1.57
CA ILE A 86 10.87 -5.82 1.13
C ILE A 86 11.19 -4.91 2.33
N TYR A 87 10.24 -4.77 3.25
CA TYR A 87 10.32 -4.00 4.50
C TYR A 87 9.91 -4.89 5.69
N PRO A 88 10.84 -5.67 6.24
CA PRO A 88 10.56 -6.57 7.36
C PRO A 88 10.05 -5.88 8.63
N GLU A 89 10.38 -4.60 8.78
CA GLU A 89 10.06 -3.75 9.93
C GLU A 89 8.80 -2.90 9.75
N ALA A 90 8.18 -2.92 8.57
CA ALA A 90 6.91 -2.22 8.37
C ALA A 90 5.83 -2.82 9.27
N GLU A 91 4.88 -2.00 9.71
CA GLU A 91 3.68 -2.47 10.37
C GLU A 91 2.48 -2.28 9.44
N VAL A 92 1.71 -3.33 9.24
CA VAL A 92 0.49 -3.26 8.41
C VAL A 92 -0.73 -3.33 9.31
N ILE A 93 -1.54 -2.29 9.29
CA ILE A 93 -2.76 -2.17 10.12
C ILE A 93 -4.00 -2.10 9.24
N GLU A 94 -5.08 -2.75 9.66
CA GLU A 94 -6.39 -2.62 9.04
C GLU A 94 -7.00 -1.27 9.42
N VAL A 95 -7.60 -0.57 8.45
CA VAL A 95 -8.17 0.76 8.62
C VAL A 95 -9.57 0.85 8.00
N PRO A 96 -10.40 1.81 8.47
CA PRO A 96 -11.68 2.11 7.83
C PRO A 96 -11.51 2.53 6.37
N GLU A 97 -12.63 2.55 5.64
CA GLU A 97 -12.64 2.95 4.24
C GLU A 97 -12.22 4.42 4.08
N TYR A 98 -11.45 4.74 3.03
CA TYR A 98 -11.08 6.13 2.77
C TYR A 98 -12.33 6.96 2.52
N PHE A 99 -12.34 8.19 3.02
CA PHE A 99 -13.44 9.13 2.84
C PHE A 99 -14.78 8.63 3.43
N GLU A 100 -14.76 7.78 4.45
CA GLU A 100 -15.98 7.37 5.17
C GLU A 100 -16.59 8.51 5.98
N ASP A 101 -15.73 9.40 6.49
CA ASP A 101 -16.04 10.59 7.28
C ASP A 101 -16.43 11.81 6.43
N VAL A 102 -16.30 11.73 5.10
CA VAL A 102 -16.62 12.84 4.19
C VAL A 102 -18.12 13.08 4.15
N SER A 103 -18.53 14.32 4.38
CA SER A 103 -19.94 14.73 4.33
C SER A 103 -20.40 15.04 2.90
N GLU A 104 -21.72 14.98 2.65
CA GLU A 104 -22.32 15.32 1.34
C GLU A 104 -22.05 16.75 0.88
N GLY A 105 -21.78 17.67 1.82
CA GLY A 105 -21.42 19.06 1.52
C GLY A 105 -19.99 19.25 1.02
N SER A 106 -19.18 18.20 0.97
CA SER A 106 -17.77 18.27 0.58
C SER A 106 -17.61 18.32 -0.94
N HIS A 107 -16.57 19.02 -1.39
CA HIS A 107 -16.25 19.09 -2.81
C HIS A 107 -15.42 17.87 -3.20
N VAL A 108 -15.96 17.04 -4.08
CA VAL A 108 -15.30 15.80 -4.54
C VAL A 108 -15.05 15.89 -6.05
N ALA A 109 -13.85 15.53 -6.46
CA ALA A 109 -13.45 15.36 -7.85
C ALA A 109 -12.77 14.00 -8.03
N VAL A 110 -13.17 13.24 -9.05
CA VAL A 110 -12.56 11.96 -9.38
C VAL A 110 -12.21 11.93 -10.86
N ALA A 111 -10.97 11.60 -11.18
CA ALA A 111 -10.49 11.43 -12.55
C ALA A 111 -9.90 10.04 -12.77
N ASN A 112 -9.77 9.68 -14.04
CA ASN A 112 -9.02 8.51 -14.46
C ASN A 112 -7.66 8.93 -14.95
N MET A 113 -6.68 8.09 -14.68
CA MET A 113 -5.40 8.13 -15.38
C MET A 113 -5.35 6.97 -16.35
N THR A 114 -5.22 7.26 -17.65
CA THR A 114 -5.22 6.24 -18.72
C THR A 114 -4.04 6.40 -19.66
N TYR A 115 -3.63 5.31 -20.31
CA TYR A 115 -2.67 5.38 -21.41
C TYR A 115 -3.14 6.30 -22.54
N LYS A 116 -2.20 7.06 -23.10
CA LYS A 116 -2.46 7.93 -24.26
C LYS A 116 -2.44 7.15 -25.59
N ARG A 117 -1.57 6.15 -25.71
CA ARG A 117 -1.48 5.23 -26.86
C ARG A 117 -2.19 3.92 -26.54
N SER A 118 -2.29 3.03 -27.54
CA SER A 118 -2.80 1.67 -27.38
C SER A 118 -2.11 0.92 -26.23
N ASN A 119 -2.85 0.03 -25.56
CA ASN A 119 -2.35 -0.89 -24.53
C ASN A 119 -1.15 -1.75 -24.98
N LEU A 120 -0.92 -1.84 -26.29
CA LEU A 120 0.24 -2.50 -26.89
C LEU A 120 1.57 -1.90 -26.42
N PHE A 121 1.63 -0.58 -26.27
CA PHE A 121 2.84 0.11 -25.85
C PHE A 121 2.92 0.13 -24.33
N GLY A 122 4.10 -0.19 -23.81
CA GLY A 122 4.40 -0.08 -22.40
C GLY A 122 4.87 1.32 -21.98
N VAL A 123 5.04 1.57 -20.68
CA VAL A 123 5.70 2.77 -20.12
C VAL A 123 7.12 2.46 -19.65
N LYS A 124 7.87 3.50 -19.24
CA LYS A 124 9.19 3.25 -18.65
C LYS A 124 9.08 2.46 -17.34
N THR A 125 10.05 1.57 -17.12
CA THR A 125 10.13 0.74 -15.92
C THR A 125 11.53 0.85 -15.32
N TYR A 126 11.72 0.30 -14.11
CA TYR A 126 13.01 0.22 -13.43
C TYR A 126 14.13 -0.47 -14.25
N ARG A 127 13.80 -1.13 -15.36
CA ARG A 127 14.79 -1.74 -16.27
C ARG A 127 15.54 -0.71 -17.12
N VAL A 128 14.97 0.49 -17.28
CA VAL A 128 15.52 1.54 -18.16
C VAL A 128 15.65 2.90 -17.46
N ILE A 129 14.86 3.17 -16.41
CA ILE A 129 14.96 4.44 -15.67
C ILE A 129 16.11 4.34 -14.67
N GLU A 130 16.95 5.37 -14.62
CA GLU A 130 18.10 5.51 -13.72
C GLU A 130 17.75 6.25 -12.40
N ALA A 131 16.47 6.57 -12.20
CA ALA A 131 15.92 7.35 -11.10
C ALA A 131 14.61 6.69 -10.61
N ASP A 132 14.24 6.92 -9.35
CA ASP A 132 12.96 6.41 -8.83
C ASP A 132 11.77 7.15 -9.49
N PRO A 133 10.89 6.42 -10.21
CA PRO A 133 9.75 7.02 -10.89
C PRO A 133 8.69 7.59 -9.95
N MET A 134 8.62 7.17 -8.68
CA MET A 134 7.67 7.69 -7.70
C MET A 134 8.13 8.99 -7.05
N HIS A 135 9.42 9.32 -7.08
CA HIS A 135 9.93 10.49 -6.38
C HIS A 135 9.26 11.82 -6.82
N PRO A 136 9.08 12.13 -8.13
CA PRO A 136 8.36 13.33 -8.54
C PRO A 136 6.89 13.31 -8.11
N PHE A 137 6.26 12.13 -8.08
CA PHE A 137 4.87 11.96 -7.64
C PHE A 137 4.72 12.25 -6.14
N LEU A 138 5.63 11.72 -5.32
CA LEU A 138 5.61 11.93 -3.87
C LEU A 138 5.85 13.40 -3.50
N ASN A 139 6.74 14.10 -4.21
CA ASN A 139 6.94 15.54 -3.98
C ASN A 139 5.68 16.36 -4.24
N VAL A 140 4.94 16.07 -5.32
CA VAL A 140 3.66 16.73 -5.60
C VAL A 140 2.65 16.48 -4.48
N LEU A 141 2.66 15.28 -3.88
CA LEU A 141 1.76 14.95 -2.77
C LEU A 141 2.10 15.72 -1.48
N VAL A 142 3.38 15.92 -1.18
CA VAL A 142 3.82 16.70 -0.01
C VAL A 142 3.46 18.18 -0.14
N GLU A 143 3.47 18.72 -1.37
CA GLU A 143 3.13 20.11 -1.65
C GLU A 143 1.63 20.41 -1.59
N LEU A 144 0.77 19.39 -1.45
CA LEU A 144 -0.67 19.60 -1.36
C LEU A 144 -1.04 20.38 -0.07
N PRO A 145 -1.98 21.34 -0.14
CA PRO A 145 -2.47 22.01 1.06
C PRO A 145 -3.10 21.03 2.06
N LYS A 146 -2.99 21.31 3.35
CA LYS A 146 -3.49 20.42 4.42
C LYS A 146 -4.99 20.12 4.35
N HIS A 147 -5.79 21.04 3.81
CA HIS A 147 -7.24 20.89 3.62
C HIS A 147 -7.62 19.98 2.44
N VAL A 148 -6.64 19.57 1.63
CA VAL A 148 -6.84 18.70 0.47
C VAL A 148 -6.55 17.26 0.88
N ARG A 149 -7.53 16.40 0.68
CA ARG A 149 -7.36 14.94 0.79
C ARG A 149 -7.30 14.34 -0.60
N LEU A 150 -6.31 13.49 -0.87
CA LEU A 150 -6.11 12.91 -2.20
C LEU A 150 -5.83 11.42 -2.12
N LEU A 151 -6.49 10.64 -2.97
CA LEU A 151 -6.30 9.20 -3.11
C LEU A 151 -5.85 8.89 -4.54
N PHE A 152 -4.62 8.39 -4.68
CA PHE A 152 -4.16 7.69 -5.88
C PHE A 152 -4.44 6.19 -5.71
N GLN A 153 -5.30 5.64 -6.55
CA GLN A 153 -5.80 4.28 -6.41
C GLN A 153 -5.61 3.49 -7.70
N MET A 154 -4.77 2.46 -7.65
CA MET A 154 -4.56 1.54 -8.77
C MET A 154 -5.19 0.19 -8.45
N THR A 155 -6.39 -0.02 -8.95
CA THR A 155 -7.09 -1.31 -8.82
C THR A 155 -6.68 -2.22 -9.96
N SER A 156 -6.18 -3.41 -9.62
CA SER A 156 -5.66 -4.40 -10.56
C SER A 156 -6.30 -5.77 -10.36
N ARG A 157 -6.35 -6.55 -11.43
CA ARG A 157 -6.80 -7.94 -11.42
C ARG A 157 -6.00 -8.74 -12.45
N THR A 158 -5.64 -9.96 -12.08
CA THR A 158 -4.96 -10.90 -12.97
C THR A 158 -5.79 -11.23 -14.20
N HIS A 159 -5.08 -11.43 -15.31
CA HIS A 159 -5.68 -11.66 -16.60
C HIS A 159 -5.77 -13.16 -16.93
N TYR A 160 -6.86 -13.82 -16.53
CA TYR A 160 -7.02 -15.29 -16.62
C TYR A 160 -7.06 -15.88 -18.06
N SER A 161 -7.29 -15.06 -19.11
CA SER A 161 -7.37 -15.58 -20.49
C SER A 161 -6.03 -15.46 -21.22
N VAL A 162 -5.14 -16.43 -20.98
CA VAL A 162 -3.79 -16.51 -21.56
C VAL A 162 -3.81 -16.69 -23.08
N LYS A 163 -4.83 -17.32 -23.67
CA LYS A 163 -4.83 -17.57 -25.14
C LYS A 163 -5.45 -16.44 -25.96
N GLY A 164 -6.67 -16.00 -25.64
CA GLY A 164 -7.40 -15.06 -26.52
C GLY A 164 -6.87 -13.62 -26.51
N THR A 165 -6.38 -13.15 -25.36
CA THR A 165 -5.87 -11.78 -25.26
C THR A 165 -4.43 -11.66 -25.73
N TYR A 166 -3.58 -12.64 -25.41
CA TYR A 166 -2.23 -12.68 -25.97
C TYR A 166 -2.31 -12.84 -27.49
N TYR A 167 -3.19 -13.69 -28.02
CA TYR A 167 -3.45 -13.76 -29.46
C TYR A 167 -3.96 -12.43 -30.05
N GLY A 168 -4.84 -11.72 -29.34
CA GLY A 168 -5.29 -10.39 -29.73
C GLY A 168 -4.17 -9.34 -29.72
N LEU A 169 -3.24 -9.42 -28.76
CA LEU A 169 -2.04 -8.58 -28.67
C LEU A 169 -1.02 -8.93 -29.74
N GLU A 170 -0.84 -10.21 -30.06
CA GLU A 170 -0.02 -10.69 -31.19
C GLU A 170 -0.56 -10.18 -32.52
N ILE A 171 -1.88 -10.28 -32.76
CA ILE A 171 -2.52 -9.69 -33.93
C ILE A 171 -2.34 -8.17 -33.94
N ALA A 172 -2.53 -7.48 -32.81
CA ALA A 172 -2.31 -6.04 -32.73
C ALA A 172 -0.84 -5.67 -33.02
N THR A 173 0.11 -6.49 -32.57
CA THR A 173 1.54 -6.37 -32.88
C THR A 173 1.80 -6.54 -34.36
N TRP A 174 1.20 -7.56 -34.99
CA TRP A 174 1.31 -7.82 -36.41
C TRP A 174 0.70 -6.69 -37.26
N ILE A 175 -0.50 -6.20 -36.90
CA ILE A 175 -1.13 -5.05 -37.55
C ILE A 175 -0.26 -3.81 -37.39
N HIS A 176 0.28 -3.56 -36.19
CA HIS A 176 1.20 -2.44 -35.95
C HIS A 176 2.45 -2.55 -36.81
N TRP A 177 3.07 -3.73 -36.87
CA TRP A 177 4.25 -4.01 -37.70
C TRP A 177 3.96 -3.77 -39.18
N PHE A 178 2.81 -4.24 -39.67
CA PHE A 178 2.37 -4.05 -41.05
C PHE A 178 2.18 -2.57 -41.36
N ARG A 179 1.42 -1.83 -40.53
CA ARG A 179 1.17 -0.38 -40.72
C ARG A 179 2.45 0.44 -40.61
N SER A 180 3.37 0.06 -39.73
CA SER A 180 4.68 0.73 -39.58
C SER A 180 5.53 0.64 -40.85
N ARG A 181 5.37 -0.42 -41.65
CA ARG A 181 6.06 -0.56 -42.95
C ARG A 181 5.58 0.44 -43.99
N PHE A 182 4.40 1.04 -43.82
CA PHE A 182 3.83 2.04 -44.73
C PHE A 182 3.89 3.47 -44.18
N SER A 183 4.53 3.68 -43.03
CA SER A 183 4.63 5.00 -42.40
C SER A 183 6.02 5.62 -42.64
N PRO A 184 6.11 6.78 -43.31
CA PRO A 184 7.39 7.44 -43.62
C PRO A 184 8.27 7.71 -42.39
N ARG A 185 7.65 7.90 -41.21
CA ARG A 185 8.34 8.09 -39.92
C ARG A 185 9.31 6.95 -39.61
N TYR A 186 8.95 5.71 -39.96
CA TYR A 186 9.77 4.53 -39.67
C TYR A 186 10.73 4.17 -40.80
N TRP A 187 10.65 4.82 -41.96
CA TRP A 187 11.58 4.62 -43.08
C TRP A 187 12.91 5.33 -42.84
N VAL A 188 12.85 6.51 -42.20
CA VAL A 188 14.02 7.35 -41.91
C VAL A 188 14.72 6.94 -40.62
N LYS A 189 14.02 6.29 -39.68
CA LYS A 189 14.53 5.93 -38.35
C LYS A 189 14.25 4.46 -38.00
N ARG A 190 15.06 3.54 -38.53
CA ARG A 190 14.93 2.09 -38.29
C ARG A 190 15.06 1.70 -36.81
N GLU A 191 16.01 2.31 -36.10
CA GLU A 191 16.26 2.06 -34.66
C GLU A 191 15.02 2.28 -33.78
N VAL A 192 14.20 3.27 -34.13
CA VAL A 192 12.96 3.60 -33.41
C VAL A 192 11.96 2.45 -33.48
N ARG A 193 11.89 1.78 -34.63
CA ARG A 193 11.00 0.63 -34.83
C ARG A 193 11.47 -0.58 -34.03
N GLU A 194 12.77 -0.81 -33.96
CA GLU A 194 13.38 -1.93 -33.23
C GLU A 194 13.16 -1.77 -31.73
N ARG A 195 13.40 -0.58 -31.17
CA ARG A 195 13.12 -0.28 -29.76
C ARG A 195 11.63 -0.39 -29.41
N GLU A 196 10.73 0.09 -30.28
CA GLU A 196 9.28 -0.08 -30.07
C GLU A 196 8.89 -1.57 -30.09
N ALA A 197 9.41 -2.36 -31.05
CA ALA A 197 9.14 -3.79 -31.12
C ALA A 197 9.67 -4.54 -29.90
N GLN A 198 10.87 -4.20 -29.42
CA GLN A 198 11.45 -4.79 -28.21
C GLN A 198 10.58 -4.49 -26.99
N GLY A 199 10.18 -3.23 -26.77
CA GLY A 199 9.34 -2.86 -25.62
C GLY A 199 7.96 -3.53 -25.65
N ILE A 200 7.35 -3.66 -26.84
CA ILE A 200 6.09 -4.41 -27.01
C ILE A 200 6.28 -5.88 -26.62
N HIS A 201 7.36 -6.49 -27.10
CA HIS A 201 7.66 -7.89 -26.83
C HIS A 201 7.92 -8.16 -25.34
N GLU A 202 8.67 -7.28 -24.67
CA GLU A 202 8.92 -7.35 -23.23
C GLU A 202 7.62 -7.23 -22.42
N LYS A 203 6.74 -6.32 -22.81
CA LYS A 203 5.42 -6.15 -22.17
C LYS A 203 4.54 -7.37 -22.34
N ILE A 204 4.46 -7.94 -23.55
CA ILE A 204 3.62 -9.10 -23.84
C ILE A 204 4.16 -10.36 -23.14
N ARG A 205 5.48 -10.47 -22.92
CA ARG A 205 6.05 -11.61 -22.19
C ARG A 205 5.84 -11.55 -20.68
N GLY A 206 5.60 -10.37 -20.12
CA GLY A 206 5.36 -10.20 -18.69
C GLY A 206 3.94 -10.55 -18.28
N ASN A 207 3.73 -10.67 -16.96
CA ASN A 207 2.40 -10.92 -16.40
C ASN A 207 1.55 -9.65 -16.54
N LEU A 208 0.56 -9.72 -17.43
CA LEU A 208 -0.37 -8.62 -17.72
C LEU A 208 -1.56 -8.65 -16.76
N MET A 209 -1.92 -7.48 -16.24
CA MET A 209 -3.12 -7.29 -15.45
C MET A 209 -4.07 -6.29 -16.11
N TRP A 210 -5.36 -6.47 -15.84
CA TRP A 210 -6.30 -5.38 -16.05
C TRP A 210 -6.23 -4.43 -14.88
N SER A 211 -5.91 -3.17 -15.16
CA SER A 211 -5.76 -2.15 -14.15
C SER A 211 -6.55 -0.89 -14.50
N ASN A 212 -7.13 -0.29 -13.48
CA ASN A 212 -7.77 1.02 -13.52
C ASN A 212 -7.09 1.91 -12.49
N ILE A 213 -6.72 3.12 -12.91
CA ILE A 213 -6.13 4.11 -12.01
C ILE A 213 -7.13 5.25 -11.85
N HIS A 214 -7.58 5.45 -10.62
CA HIS A 214 -8.41 6.57 -10.22
C HIS A 214 -7.62 7.51 -9.33
N ILE A 215 -7.86 8.81 -9.51
CA ILE A 215 -7.34 9.87 -8.64
C ILE A 215 -8.55 10.59 -8.07
N GLY A 216 -8.78 10.42 -6.77
CA GLY A 216 -9.83 11.12 -6.02
C GLY A 216 -9.24 12.29 -5.26
N CYS A 217 -9.86 13.46 -5.35
CA CYS A 217 -9.49 14.65 -4.59
C CYS A 217 -10.74 15.15 -3.86
N VAL A 218 -10.62 15.36 -2.56
CA VAL A 218 -11.69 15.84 -1.67
C VAL A 218 -11.20 17.08 -0.96
N ILE A 219 -12.06 18.10 -0.93
CA ILE A 219 -11.88 19.32 -0.16
C ILE A 219 -13.12 19.48 0.72
N ASP A 220 -12.93 19.54 2.02
CA ASP A 220 -14.03 19.61 2.98
C ASP A 220 -14.73 20.96 2.90
N GLY A 221 -16.06 20.93 2.79
CA GLY A 221 -16.88 22.13 2.56
C GLY A 221 -16.90 23.11 3.73
N SER A 222 -16.56 22.65 4.94
CA SER A 222 -16.43 23.50 6.13
C SER A 222 -15.22 24.42 6.08
N GLU A 223 -14.16 24.04 5.35
CA GLU A 223 -12.88 24.75 5.34
C GLU A 223 -12.77 25.80 4.22
N THR A 224 -13.69 25.79 3.25
CA THR A 224 -13.63 26.68 2.07
C THR A 224 -14.94 27.44 1.83
N LYS A 225 -14.95 28.74 2.15
CA LYS A 225 -16.00 29.70 1.74
C LYS A 225 -15.78 30.16 0.29
N GLY A 226 -15.65 29.22 -0.65
CA GLY A 226 -15.31 29.48 -2.05
C GLY A 226 -16.49 29.30 -3.01
N ASN A 227 -16.42 29.96 -4.17
CA ASN A 227 -17.32 29.65 -5.29
C ASN A 227 -17.08 28.19 -5.75
N PRO A 228 -18.12 27.35 -5.89
CA PRO A 228 -17.96 25.96 -6.34
C PRO A 228 -17.17 25.79 -7.64
N SER A 229 -17.21 26.76 -8.56
CA SER A 229 -16.40 26.70 -9.79
C SER A 229 -14.89 26.82 -9.53
N ALA A 230 -14.49 27.72 -8.62
CA ALA A 230 -13.09 27.94 -8.27
C ALA A 230 -12.49 26.70 -7.59
N ILE A 231 -13.26 26.07 -6.70
CA ILE A 231 -12.84 24.84 -6.01
C ILE A 231 -12.67 23.71 -7.03
N ARG A 232 -13.59 23.57 -8.00
CA ARG A 232 -13.44 22.56 -9.07
C ARG A 232 -12.19 22.78 -9.92
N GLU A 233 -11.86 24.04 -10.24
CA GLU A 233 -10.62 24.36 -10.96
C GLU A 233 -9.38 24.03 -10.15
N GLU A 234 -9.40 24.30 -8.84
CA GLU A 234 -8.34 23.94 -7.92
C GLU A 234 -8.15 22.42 -7.83
N GLN A 235 -9.21 21.65 -7.61
CA GLN A 235 -9.16 20.17 -7.62
C GLN A 235 -8.61 19.62 -8.93
N LYS A 236 -9.04 20.21 -10.06
CA LYS A 236 -8.53 19.84 -11.37
C LYS A 236 -7.03 20.11 -11.48
N ARG A 237 -6.51 21.24 -10.98
CA ARG A 237 -5.08 21.54 -10.96
C ARG A 237 -4.31 20.49 -10.15
N TYR A 238 -4.76 20.15 -8.95
CA TYR A 238 -4.09 19.12 -8.13
C TYR A 238 -4.03 17.76 -8.83
N ILE A 239 -5.16 17.30 -9.39
CA ILE A 239 -5.20 16.05 -10.16
C ILE A 239 -4.27 16.12 -11.39
N GLN A 240 -4.22 17.27 -12.08
CA GLN A 240 -3.33 17.46 -13.23
C GLN A 240 -1.85 17.44 -12.83
N SER A 241 -1.48 18.03 -11.69
CA SER A 241 -0.12 17.96 -11.14
C SER A 241 0.27 16.52 -10.84
N VAL A 242 -0.63 15.74 -10.22
CA VAL A 242 -0.42 14.32 -9.94
C VAL A 242 -0.29 13.49 -11.22
N VAL A 243 -1.08 13.74 -12.26
CA VAL A 243 -0.91 13.05 -13.54
C VAL A 243 0.38 13.49 -14.25
N GLY A 244 0.75 14.77 -14.10
CA GLY A 244 1.93 15.37 -14.70
C GLY A 244 3.26 14.87 -14.11
N SER A 245 3.28 14.50 -12.83
CA SER A 245 4.48 13.95 -12.17
C SER A 245 4.94 12.64 -12.80
N TRP A 246 4.03 11.86 -13.40
CA TRP A 246 4.34 10.64 -14.15
C TRP A 246 4.95 10.88 -15.54
N SER A 247 5.21 12.14 -15.91
CA SER A 247 5.91 12.48 -17.15
C SER A 247 7.34 11.94 -17.21
N ILE A 248 7.96 11.59 -16.08
CA ILE A 248 9.24 10.86 -16.03
C ILE A 248 9.17 9.52 -16.79
N LEU A 249 7.99 8.89 -16.84
CA LEU A 249 7.75 7.64 -17.55
C LEU A 249 7.55 7.83 -19.06
N LYS A 250 7.43 9.08 -19.53
CA LYS A 250 7.16 9.39 -20.92
C LYS A 250 8.40 9.12 -21.78
N ASP A 251 8.17 8.43 -22.88
CA ASP A 251 9.16 8.31 -23.96
C ASP A 251 8.48 8.55 -25.32
N VAL A 252 9.29 8.89 -26.33
CA VAL A 252 8.82 8.97 -27.73
C VAL A 252 8.45 7.58 -28.27
N HIS A 253 9.12 6.55 -27.76
CA HIS A 253 8.91 5.14 -28.16
C HIS A 253 7.80 4.47 -27.36
N TRP A 254 7.56 4.94 -26.14
CA TRP A 254 6.70 4.26 -25.17
C TRP A 254 5.38 5.02 -24.98
N ASN A 255 4.55 4.50 -24.10
CA ASN A 255 3.28 5.09 -23.70
C ASN A 255 3.52 6.13 -22.61
N TRP A 256 2.47 6.89 -22.29
CA TRP A 256 2.45 7.77 -21.13
C TRP A 256 1.00 7.98 -20.68
N PHE A 257 0.84 8.58 -19.52
CA PHE A 257 -0.45 8.75 -18.89
C PHE A 257 -1.10 10.10 -19.22
N VAL A 258 -2.42 10.09 -19.34
CA VAL A 258 -3.26 11.28 -19.49
C VAL A 258 -4.47 11.20 -18.57
N MET A 259 -4.93 12.36 -18.12
CA MET A 259 -6.15 12.50 -17.36
C MET A 259 -7.37 12.36 -18.28
N THR A 260 -8.32 11.51 -17.92
CA THR A 260 -9.60 11.32 -18.61
C THR A 260 -10.75 11.23 -17.61
N HIS A 261 -12.00 11.40 -18.07
CA HIS A 261 -13.21 11.19 -17.26
C HIS A 261 -13.22 11.91 -15.88
N LEU A 262 -12.76 13.17 -15.85
CA LEU A 262 -12.87 14.01 -14.66
C LEU A 262 -14.35 14.32 -14.37
N LYS A 263 -14.84 13.87 -13.22
CA LYS A 263 -16.20 14.09 -12.73
C LYS A 263 -16.16 14.73 -11.35
N TYR A 264 -17.21 15.46 -11.01
CA TYR A 264 -17.36 16.13 -9.72
C TYR A 264 -18.66 15.69 -9.05
N GLY A 265 -18.68 15.75 -7.72
CA GLY A 265 -19.85 15.42 -6.90
C GLY A 265 -19.56 14.32 -5.90
N TYR A 266 -20.27 14.36 -4.77
CA TYR A 266 -20.13 13.38 -3.68
C TYR A 266 -20.42 11.94 -4.14
N ASP A 267 -21.33 11.76 -5.10
CA ASP A 267 -21.65 10.48 -5.73
C ASP A 267 -20.43 9.81 -6.39
N GLN A 268 -19.41 10.58 -6.75
CA GLN A 268 -18.17 10.03 -7.31
C GLN A 268 -17.33 9.25 -6.31
N LEU A 269 -17.53 9.41 -4.99
CA LEU A 269 -16.83 8.60 -3.98
C LEU A 269 -17.19 7.11 -4.09
N GLU A 270 -18.43 6.80 -4.48
CA GLU A 270 -18.87 5.42 -4.67
C GLU A 270 -18.02 4.69 -5.72
N ARG A 271 -17.50 5.44 -6.70
CA ARG A 271 -16.61 4.92 -7.73
C ARG A 271 -15.25 4.48 -7.17
N LEU A 272 -14.71 5.22 -6.22
CA LEU A 272 -13.48 4.88 -5.50
C LEU A 272 -13.74 3.64 -4.63
N ARG A 273 -14.79 3.68 -3.80
CA ARG A 273 -15.19 2.59 -2.88
C ARG A 273 -15.43 1.25 -3.59
N LYS A 274 -16.07 1.28 -4.76
CA LYS A 274 -16.36 0.07 -5.56
C LYS A 274 -15.09 -0.66 -6.03
N ARG A 275 -13.96 0.04 -6.19
CA ARG A 275 -12.68 -0.51 -6.71
C ARG A 275 -12.89 -1.49 -7.86
N THR A 276 -13.62 -1.07 -8.91
CA THR A 276 -13.97 -1.99 -9.99
C THR A 276 -12.93 -1.97 -11.10
N VAL A 277 -12.43 -3.16 -11.43
CA VAL A 277 -11.77 -3.45 -12.70
C VAL A 277 -12.89 -3.89 -13.65
N GLY A 278 -13.25 -3.05 -14.64
CA GLY A 278 -14.44 -3.26 -15.48
C GLY A 278 -14.43 -4.62 -16.20
N LYS A 279 -15.60 -5.22 -16.46
CA LYS A 279 -15.70 -6.46 -17.26
C LYS A 279 -15.61 -6.23 -18.78
N ARG A 280 -15.60 -4.96 -19.23
CA ARG A 280 -15.56 -4.58 -20.66
C ARG A 280 -14.60 -3.41 -20.89
N ARG A 281 -14.04 -3.38 -22.10
CA ARG A 281 -12.98 -2.47 -22.56
C ARG A 281 -13.33 -0.98 -22.38
N PRO A 282 -12.29 -0.11 -22.29
CA PRO A 282 -10.88 -0.46 -22.09
C PRO A 282 -10.49 -0.24 -20.62
N ASN A 283 -10.23 -1.34 -19.90
CA ASN A 283 -9.26 -1.25 -18.79
C ASN A 283 -7.86 -1.21 -19.40
N MET A 284 -6.91 -0.57 -18.73
CA MET A 284 -5.52 -0.62 -19.14
C MET A 284 -4.97 -2.03 -18.93
N GLN A 285 -4.15 -2.48 -19.87
CA GLN A 285 -3.33 -3.68 -19.67
C GLN A 285 -1.95 -3.23 -19.23
N ILE A 286 -1.67 -3.42 -17.94
CA ILE A 286 -0.45 -3.00 -17.28
C ILE A 286 0.33 -4.26 -16.92
N ALA A 287 1.59 -4.36 -17.36
CA ALA A 287 2.48 -5.43 -16.94
C ALA A 287 2.95 -5.20 -15.50
N MET A 288 3.31 -6.27 -14.77
CA MET A 288 3.82 -6.14 -13.40
C MET A 288 4.98 -5.14 -13.27
N ALA A 289 5.91 -5.11 -14.23
CA ALA A 289 7.01 -4.14 -14.24
C ALA A 289 6.55 -2.68 -14.41
N GLU A 290 5.45 -2.45 -15.12
CA GLU A 290 4.84 -1.12 -15.25
C GLU A 290 4.07 -0.74 -13.99
N GLN A 291 3.38 -1.71 -13.37
CA GLN A 291 2.72 -1.51 -12.07
C GLN A 291 3.75 -1.11 -11.01
N ALA A 292 4.88 -1.83 -10.97
CA ALA A 292 5.99 -1.55 -10.05
C ALA A 292 6.63 -0.18 -10.28
N ALA A 293 6.52 0.40 -11.48
CA ALA A 293 6.99 1.76 -11.76
C ALA A 293 5.99 2.85 -11.31
N LEU A 294 4.70 2.48 -11.20
CA LEU A 294 3.62 3.36 -10.75
C LEU A 294 3.36 3.26 -9.25
N TRP A 295 3.71 2.15 -8.63
CA TRP A 295 3.54 1.91 -7.22
C TRP A 295 4.58 0.90 -6.73
N HIS A 296 5.37 1.33 -5.75
CA HIS A 296 6.30 0.52 -4.98
C HIS A 296 6.48 1.18 -3.61
N LEU A 297 6.98 0.44 -2.64
CA LEU A 297 7.26 1.00 -1.32
C LEU A 297 8.42 2.01 -1.44
N PRO A 298 8.29 3.23 -0.92
CA PRO A 298 9.29 4.27 -1.12
C PRO A 298 10.60 3.88 -0.44
N GLY A 299 11.73 4.38 -0.94
CA GLY A 299 12.96 4.38 -0.14
C GLY A 299 12.80 5.28 1.09
N VAL A 300 13.55 5.02 2.15
CA VAL A 300 13.58 5.89 3.33
C VAL A 300 14.16 7.23 2.89
N ASN A 301 13.37 8.31 3.02
CA ASN A 301 13.78 9.68 2.72
C ASN A 301 13.14 10.61 3.74
N GLU A 302 13.97 11.32 4.51
CA GLU A 302 13.53 12.21 5.59
C GLU A 302 12.62 13.36 5.12
N ALA A 303 12.69 13.75 3.84
CA ALA A 303 11.88 14.84 3.28
C ALA A 303 10.40 14.48 3.10
N LEU A 304 10.04 13.19 3.17
CA LEU A 304 8.69 12.73 2.92
C LEU A 304 8.00 12.41 4.26
N HIS A 305 6.91 13.14 4.55
CA HIS A 305 6.11 12.98 5.77
C HIS A 305 5.21 11.74 5.69
N PHE A 306 5.81 10.55 5.73
CA PHE A 306 5.05 9.30 5.74
C PHE A 306 4.36 9.07 7.09
N LYS A 307 3.23 8.35 7.04
CA LYS A 307 2.58 7.86 8.25
C LYS A 307 3.45 6.77 8.89
N THR A 308 4.03 7.08 10.04
CA THR A 308 5.01 6.20 10.73
C THR A 308 4.44 5.51 11.97
N VAL A 309 4.98 4.35 12.32
CA VAL A 309 4.75 3.77 13.65
C VAL A 309 5.43 4.61 14.74
N LYS A 310 4.81 4.69 15.92
CA LYS A 310 5.39 5.38 17.08
C LYS A 310 6.57 4.61 17.69
N SER A 311 6.56 3.29 17.59
CA SER A 311 7.60 2.41 18.11
C SER A 311 7.72 1.16 17.25
N ARG A 312 8.95 0.66 17.10
CA ARG A 312 9.23 -0.60 16.42
C ARG A 312 8.67 -1.76 17.24
N LYS A 313 7.89 -2.64 16.61
CA LYS A 313 7.50 -3.92 17.19
C LYS A 313 8.59 -4.96 16.94
N TRP A 314 8.74 -5.89 17.87
CA TRP A 314 9.65 -7.03 17.74
C TRP A 314 8.84 -8.33 17.68
N GLY A 315 9.36 -9.30 16.93
CA GLY A 315 8.79 -10.64 16.92
C GLY A 315 8.92 -11.30 18.29
N PRO A 316 7.92 -12.09 18.71
CA PRO A 316 8.05 -12.84 19.95
C PRO A 316 9.18 -13.88 19.84
N PRO A 317 9.82 -14.25 20.97
CA PRO A 317 10.70 -15.42 21.02
C PRO A 317 10.01 -16.68 20.49
N PRO A 318 10.73 -17.61 19.83
CA PRO A 318 10.13 -18.84 19.30
C PRO A 318 9.57 -19.73 20.41
N ASP A 319 10.21 -19.76 21.57
CA ASP A 319 9.79 -20.55 22.74
C ASP A 319 8.95 -19.72 23.71
N LEU A 320 7.97 -18.97 23.18
CA LEU A 320 7.11 -18.13 24.00
C LEU A 320 6.14 -19.02 24.82
N PRO A 321 6.13 -18.95 26.16
CA PRO A 321 5.30 -19.82 26.99
C PRO A 321 3.82 -19.58 26.72
N SER A 322 3.12 -20.58 26.21
CA SER A 322 1.69 -20.55 25.95
C SER A 322 0.92 -21.13 27.12
N PRO A 323 -0.27 -20.59 27.47
CA PRO A 323 -1.17 -21.23 28.43
C PRO A 323 -1.59 -22.67 28.05
N LEU A 324 -1.38 -23.07 26.80
CA LEU A 324 -1.63 -24.42 26.29
C LEU A 324 -0.47 -25.40 26.53
N ASP A 325 0.70 -24.93 26.96
CA ASP A 325 1.85 -25.79 27.20
C ASP A 325 1.62 -26.68 28.43
N SER A 326 2.26 -27.86 28.43
CA SER A 326 2.13 -28.88 29.50
C SER A 326 2.61 -28.46 30.90
N GLY A 327 2.99 -27.20 31.09
CA GLY A 327 3.49 -26.63 32.35
C GLY A 327 2.52 -25.63 32.98
N GLU A 328 2.71 -25.34 34.27
CA GLU A 328 1.94 -24.31 34.96
C GLU A 328 2.35 -22.90 34.50
N VAL A 329 1.69 -22.41 33.45
CA VAL A 329 1.86 -21.05 32.94
C VAL A 329 0.86 -20.11 33.60
N THR A 330 1.32 -18.92 33.93
CA THR A 330 0.46 -17.81 34.36
C THR A 330 0.30 -16.83 33.20
N PRO A 331 -0.90 -16.67 32.63
CA PRO A 331 -1.13 -15.76 31.51
C PRO A 331 -0.79 -14.31 31.90
N VAL A 332 0.00 -13.63 31.08
CA VAL A 332 0.43 -12.24 31.31
C VAL A 332 -0.08 -11.31 30.22
N GLY A 333 -0.18 -11.79 28.97
CA GLY A 333 -0.67 -10.98 27.88
C GLY A 333 -0.77 -11.74 26.56
N GLU A 334 -0.93 -10.98 25.50
CA GLU A 334 -1.07 -11.47 24.12
C GLU A 334 -0.07 -10.70 23.25
N THR A 335 0.66 -11.40 22.38
CA THR A 335 1.55 -10.75 21.40
C THR A 335 0.72 -10.10 20.29
N ASN A 336 1.21 -9.03 19.70
CA ASN A 336 0.53 -8.34 18.59
C ASN A 336 1.45 -8.14 17.37
N TRP A 337 2.14 -9.21 16.96
CA TRP A 337 3.16 -9.17 15.91
C TRP A 337 2.62 -9.63 14.56
N ARG A 338 2.72 -8.78 13.53
CA ARG A 338 2.29 -9.07 12.14
C ARG A 338 0.85 -9.60 12.02
N GLY A 339 -0.05 -9.09 12.87
CA GLY A 339 -1.45 -9.54 12.93
C GLY A 339 -1.65 -10.90 13.59
N ILE A 340 -0.57 -11.58 14.01
CA ILE A 340 -0.62 -12.80 14.79
C ILE A 340 -0.72 -12.44 16.27
N ARG A 341 -1.70 -13.08 16.89
CA ARG A 341 -2.11 -12.92 18.27
C ARG A 341 -1.88 -14.24 18.97
N GLN A 342 -0.94 -14.26 19.90
CA GLN A 342 -0.55 -15.44 20.66
C GLN A 342 -0.58 -15.08 22.12
N ASP A 343 -1.44 -15.77 22.88
CA ASP A 343 -1.44 -15.66 24.33
C ASP A 343 -0.13 -16.19 24.88
N PHE A 344 0.41 -15.47 25.86
CA PHE A 344 1.62 -15.87 26.54
C PHE A 344 1.58 -15.58 28.02
N GLY A 345 2.45 -16.28 28.72
CA GLY A 345 2.60 -16.14 30.16
C GLY A 345 4.02 -16.36 30.62
N ILE A 346 4.13 -16.58 31.92
CA ILE A 346 5.40 -16.92 32.57
C ILE A 346 5.21 -18.29 33.23
N PHE A 347 6.16 -19.20 32.98
CA PHE A 347 6.19 -20.48 33.68
C PHE A 347 6.35 -20.25 35.18
N ARG A 348 5.64 -21.04 35.98
CA ARG A 348 5.80 -21.01 37.45
C ARG A 348 7.24 -21.27 37.87
N GLU A 349 7.94 -22.21 37.23
CA GLU A 349 9.35 -22.49 37.52
C GLU A 349 10.25 -21.26 37.34
N ASP A 350 9.97 -20.43 36.34
CA ASP A 350 10.73 -19.18 36.15
C ASP A 350 10.36 -18.13 37.19
N ARG A 351 9.08 -18.05 37.59
CA ARG A 351 8.65 -17.15 38.68
C ARG A 351 9.29 -17.48 40.03
N LYS A 352 9.69 -18.73 40.26
CA LYS A 352 10.46 -19.12 41.47
C LYS A 352 11.83 -18.46 41.54
N ARG A 353 12.40 -18.04 40.41
CA ARG A 353 13.72 -17.38 40.32
C ARG A 353 13.68 -15.88 40.56
N HIS A 354 12.58 -15.38 41.12
CA HIS A 354 12.24 -13.96 41.30
C HIS A 354 11.85 -13.26 39.99
N LEU A 355 10.92 -12.31 40.10
CA LEU A 355 10.40 -11.51 39.00
C LEU A 355 10.62 -10.03 39.32
N LEU A 356 11.19 -9.28 38.36
CA LEU A 356 11.32 -7.83 38.44
C LEU A 356 10.38 -7.17 37.42
N LEU A 357 9.47 -6.31 37.89
CA LEU A 357 8.61 -5.48 37.05
C LEU A 357 9.09 -4.02 37.11
N ALA A 358 9.71 -3.53 36.04
CA ALA A 358 10.24 -2.17 35.95
C ALA A 358 9.48 -1.33 34.90
N GLY A 359 9.35 -0.02 35.14
CA GLY A 359 8.69 0.92 34.21
C GLY A 359 8.20 2.19 34.90
N GLY A 360 7.74 3.19 34.13
CA GLY A 360 7.18 4.46 34.65
C GLY A 360 5.78 4.32 35.28
N ALA A 361 5.19 5.42 35.75
CA ALA A 361 3.79 5.44 36.20
C ALA A 361 2.84 5.24 35.00
N GLY A 362 1.75 4.49 35.17
CA GLY A 362 0.73 4.29 34.13
C GLY A 362 1.05 3.25 33.04
N VAL A 363 2.21 2.59 33.07
CA VAL A 363 2.61 1.61 32.03
C VAL A 363 2.02 0.20 32.21
N GLY A 364 1.13 0.01 33.19
CA GLY A 364 0.45 -1.29 33.40
C GLY A 364 1.13 -2.28 34.34
N LYS A 365 2.14 -1.87 35.14
CA LYS A 365 2.80 -2.74 36.14
C LYS A 365 1.80 -3.37 37.12
N THR A 366 0.89 -2.55 37.63
CA THR A 366 -0.13 -2.95 38.63
C THR A 366 -1.12 -3.98 38.07
N PRO A 367 -1.73 -3.77 36.88
CA PRO A 367 -2.51 -4.81 36.20
C PRO A 367 -1.79 -6.14 36.03
N VAL A 368 -0.51 -6.13 35.62
CA VAL A 368 0.28 -7.37 35.45
C VAL A 368 0.44 -8.09 36.78
N LEU A 369 0.81 -7.38 37.85
CA LEU A 369 0.97 -7.97 39.18
C LEU A 369 -0.36 -8.56 39.70
N LYS A 370 -1.48 -7.84 39.52
CA LYS A 370 -2.82 -8.33 39.89
C LYS A 370 -3.16 -9.63 39.16
N ARG A 371 -2.91 -9.71 37.85
CA ARG A 371 -3.15 -10.91 37.05
C ARG A 371 -2.36 -12.13 37.58
N LEU A 372 -1.11 -11.90 37.97
CA LEU A 372 -0.25 -12.95 38.55
C LEU A 372 -0.81 -13.47 39.88
N ILE A 373 -1.20 -12.55 40.78
CA ILE A 373 -1.73 -12.90 42.11
C ILE A 373 -3.08 -13.63 41.99
N GLN A 374 -3.99 -13.11 41.16
CA GLN A 374 -5.31 -13.73 40.94
C GLN A 374 -5.19 -15.16 40.44
N ASN A 375 -4.36 -15.40 39.41
CA ASN A 375 -4.14 -16.74 38.89
C ASN A 375 -3.52 -17.69 39.93
N ASP A 376 -2.67 -17.18 40.84
CA ASP A 376 -2.12 -18.00 41.92
C ASP A 376 -3.17 -18.36 42.96
N ILE A 377 -3.99 -17.40 43.39
CA ILE A 377 -5.10 -17.63 44.34
C ILE A 377 -6.12 -18.60 43.74
N GLU A 378 -6.52 -18.42 42.48
CA GLU A 378 -7.46 -19.29 41.76
C GLU A 378 -6.97 -20.75 41.68
N LYS A 379 -5.64 -20.94 41.56
CA LYS A 379 -5.01 -22.27 41.55
C LYS A 379 -4.72 -22.81 42.96
N GLY A 380 -5.16 -22.12 44.02
CA GLY A 380 -5.02 -22.54 45.41
C GLY A 380 -3.65 -22.28 46.02
N PHE A 381 -2.83 -21.42 45.42
CA PHE A 381 -1.53 -21.06 45.93
C PHE A 381 -1.62 -19.89 46.91
N GLY A 382 -0.82 -19.95 47.98
CA GLY A 382 -0.70 -18.85 48.94
C GLY A 382 0.03 -17.65 48.34
N CYS A 383 -0.44 -16.45 48.66
CA CYS A 383 0.15 -15.18 48.25
C CYS A 383 0.30 -14.28 49.49
N ALA A 384 1.41 -13.54 49.56
CA ALA A 384 1.59 -12.45 50.50
C ALA A 384 1.89 -11.17 49.70
N LEU A 385 1.05 -10.15 49.88
CA LEU A 385 1.20 -8.85 49.22
C LEU A 385 1.70 -7.81 50.22
N LEU A 386 2.86 -7.23 49.93
CA LEU A 386 3.43 -6.11 50.70
C LEU A 386 3.34 -4.86 49.84
N VAL A 387 2.40 -3.98 50.19
CA VAL A 387 2.12 -2.74 49.46
C VAL A 387 2.16 -1.55 50.40
N PRO A 388 2.75 -0.41 49.97
CA PRO A 388 2.76 0.82 50.77
C PRO A 388 1.42 1.56 50.77
N ASP A 389 0.52 1.25 49.81
CA ASP A 389 -0.77 1.90 49.62
C ASP A 389 -1.90 0.86 49.58
N ALA A 390 -3.04 1.20 50.21
CA ALA A 390 -4.20 0.33 50.38
C ALA A 390 -4.99 0.11 49.08
N ALA A 391 -4.86 1.02 48.09
CA ALA A 391 -5.62 0.94 46.84
C ALA A 391 -5.39 -0.37 46.07
N LEU A 392 -4.18 -0.95 46.11
CA LEU A 392 -3.90 -2.22 45.43
C LEU A 392 -4.49 -3.43 46.16
N PHE A 393 -4.73 -3.32 47.46
CA PHE A 393 -5.30 -4.41 48.25
C PHE A 393 -6.77 -4.63 47.93
N GLU A 394 -7.56 -3.55 47.88
CA GLU A 394 -9.00 -3.62 47.54
C GLU A 394 -9.25 -4.13 46.12
N ASP A 395 -8.30 -3.92 45.21
CA ASP A 395 -8.40 -4.34 43.82
C ASP A 395 -8.11 -5.84 43.60
N VAL A 396 -7.34 -6.49 44.49
CA VAL A 396 -6.85 -7.87 44.28
C VAL A 396 -7.81 -8.93 44.86
N LEU A 397 -8.54 -8.58 45.92
CA LEU A 397 -9.61 -9.38 46.53
C LEU A 397 -10.92 -9.21 45.76
#